data_AF-A0A2V7E551-F1
#
_entry.id   AF-A0A2V7E551-F1
#
_cell.length_a   1.000
_cell.length_b   1.000
_cell.length_c   1.000
_cell.angle_alpha   90.00
_cell.angle_beta   90.00
_cell.angle_gamma   90.00
#
_symmetry.space_group_name_H-M   'P 1'
#
loop_
_entity.id
_entity.type
_entity.pdbx_description
1 polymer ?
#
loop_
_entity_poly.entity_id
_entity_poly.type
_entity_poly.pdbx_seq_one_letter_code
_entity_poly.pdbx_strand_id
1 'polypeptide(L)'
;MTGNHDVRVARAFHDATTHTPASIRTSGHTLEWDIKPFPFKVYTDLPTISLPRDVDLAEVDTLRALDPAARTEGGPLTLGRLAALLYLTAGVTRKKTYPGGGEVLFRAAASTGALYQTEVYVAAGNVQDLPPGLYHFCPGDFTLRRLRDGDVRHAFAEAAAEPDLARRAATIVLSALFWRNTWKYQGRGWRHLYWDSGTMLANLTAAAHGLGLTPRLLTGFVDADVNRLLGLDAEREAALELVEVGPMGSTAPARGTIDEIRHDVMPLSSAEVDYPELREMQSASSLATPVDVSAWRKAVPPGRRRSPSGSMSLPAAIGDAGRGLGDTIQHRGSSRRFTHAPLTVIELATMLWWSTRAVAADVPSGLVDVFLVVNAVDGVPSGAYRYWRDEHALELIRAGELRRESAYLCLEQPLGGDAAAVLYFMAPLDALLAAYGNRGYRLVNLEAGLIGGRAYLTAYAQRFGATGLTFYDRDVVKFFAPASAGLDAIFVTALGRGARPSW
;
A
#
# COMPACT_ATOMS: atom_id res chain seq x y z
N MET A 1 -22.11 -1.01 18.59
CA MET A 1 -20.80 -0.98 17.90
C MET A 1 -19.85 -0.15 18.74
N THR A 2 -18.72 -0.73 19.13
CA THR A 2 -17.61 0.01 19.71
C THR A 2 -17.06 0.92 18.61
N GLY A 3 -17.29 2.23 18.71
CA GLY A 3 -16.76 3.18 17.73
C GLY A 3 -15.23 3.24 17.75
N ASN A 4 -14.64 4.08 16.90
CA ASN A 4 -13.19 4.24 16.71
C ASN A 4 -12.37 4.56 17.99
N HIS A 5 -13.01 4.78 19.14
CA HIS A 5 -12.39 5.27 20.37
C HIS A 5 -11.84 4.18 21.30
N ASP A 6 -12.31 2.93 21.23
CA ASP A 6 -11.79 1.86 22.09
C ASP A 6 -10.48 1.28 21.54
N VAL A 7 -9.38 2.01 21.77
CA VAL A 7 -8.04 1.70 21.25
C VAL A 7 -7.49 0.34 21.68
N ARG A 8 -8.10 -0.31 22.68
CA ARG A 8 -7.69 -1.62 23.17
C ARG A 8 -7.85 -2.70 22.12
N VAL A 9 -8.82 -2.55 21.20
CA VAL A 9 -9.06 -3.52 20.13
C VAL A 9 -7.85 -3.59 19.20
N ALA A 10 -7.39 -2.46 18.66
CA ALA A 10 -6.22 -2.43 17.78
C ALA A 10 -4.92 -2.84 18.49
N ARG A 11 -4.75 -2.47 19.76
CA ARG A 11 -3.59 -2.88 20.56
C ARG A 11 -3.59 -4.39 20.79
N ALA A 12 -4.70 -4.95 21.24
CA ALA A 12 -4.85 -6.40 21.44
C ALA A 12 -4.67 -7.17 20.12
N PHE A 13 -5.22 -6.66 19.02
CA PHE A 13 -5.03 -7.23 17.69
C PHE A 13 -3.55 -7.21 17.27
N HIS A 14 -2.83 -6.11 17.49
CA HIS A 14 -1.40 -6.04 17.22
C HIS A 14 -0.66 -7.13 18.00
N ASP A 15 -0.86 -7.22 19.31
CA ASP A 15 -0.18 -8.21 20.15
C ASP A 15 -0.53 -9.66 19.77
N ALA A 16 -1.80 -9.93 19.46
CA ALA A 16 -2.27 -11.27 19.09
C ALA A 16 -1.73 -11.74 17.74
N THR A 17 -1.44 -10.81 16.83
CA THR A 17 -0.94 -11.13 15.48
C THR A 17 0.58 -11.02 15.36
N THR A 18 1.30 -10.70 16.42
CA THR A 18 2.77 -10.67 16.46
C THR A 18 3.37 -12.04 16.21
N HIS A 19 4.43 -12.09 15.41
CA HIS A 19 5.28 -13.26 15.28
C HIS A 19 6.41 -13.25 16.30
N THR A 20 6.56 -14.39 16.97
CA THR A 20 7.69 -14.74 17.83
C THR A 20 8.30 -16.05 17.34
N PRO A 21 9.55 -16.38 17.71
CA PRO A 21 10.11 -17.69 17.39
C PRO A 21 9.22 -18.85 17.86
N ALA A 22 8.61 -18.71 19.05
CA ALA A 22 7.67 -19.68 19.57
C ALA A 22 6.41 -19.79 18.69
N SER A 23 5.72 -18.68 18.42
CA SER A 23 4.46 -18.70 17.65
C SER A 23 4.63 -19.28 16.25
N ILE A 24 5.76 -19.02 15.59
CA ILE A 24 6.05 -19.58 14.26
C ILE A 24 6.33 -21.08 14.34
N ARG A 25 7.15 -21.53 15.30
CA ARG A 25 7.57 -22.94 15.41
C ARG A 25 6.48 -23.86 15.96
N THR A 26 5.55 -23.33 16.76
CA THR A 26 4.44 -24.11 17.31
C THR A 26 3.15 -24.01 16.50
N SER A 27 3.13 -23.22 15.41
CA SER A 27 1.95 -23.11 14.57
C SER A 27 1.67 -24.44 13.86
N GLY A 28 0.48 -24.99 14.06
CA GLY A 28 -0.03 -26.16 13.34
C GLY A 28 -0.75 -25.80 12.03
N HIS A 29 -0.73 -24.52 11.62
CA HIS A 29 -1.47 -24.08 10.44
C HIS A 29 -0.87 -24.68 9.15
N THR A 30 -1.73 -25.31 8.37
CA THR A 30 -1.43 -25.83 7.03
C THR A 30 -2.33 -25.18 6.00
N LEU A 31 -1.81 -25.03 4.77
CA LEU A 31 -2.60 -24.48 3.67
C LEU A 31 -3.56 -25.54 3.12
N GLU A 32 -4.85 -25.25 3.21
CA GLU A 32 -5.91 -26.04 2.58
C GLU A 32 -6.07 -25.60 1.12
N TRP A 33 -5.43 -26.33 0.20
CA TRP A 33 -5.35 -25.94 -1.21
C TRP A 33 -6.70 -26.03 -1.95
N ASP A 34 -7.60 -26.89 -1.51
CA ASP A 34 -8.92 -27.10 -2.11
C ASP A 34 -9.85 -25.88 -1.96
N ILE A 35 -9.57 -25.03 -0.95
CA ILE A 35 -10.31 -23.79 -0.69
C ILE A 35 -9.47 -22.55 -1.01
N LYS A 36 -8.37 -22.71 -1.77
CA LYS A 36 -7.56 -21.56 -2.19
C LYS A 36 -8.42 -20.56 -2.97
N PRO A 37 -8.44 -19.28 -2.57
CA PRO A 37 -9.30 -18.29 -3.21
C PRO A 37 -8.86 -17.96 -4.64
N PHE A 38 -9.84 -17.77 -5.51
CA PHE A 38 -9.68 -17.33 -6.88
C PHE A 38 -9.13 -15.89 -6.90
N PRO A 39 -8.11 -15.60 -7.74
CA PRO A 39 -7.36 -14.36 -7.65
C PRO A 39 -8.04 -13.17 -8.38
N PHE A 40 -9.33 -13.25 -8.70
CA PHE A 40 -10.12 -12.18 -9.32
C PHE A 40 -11.54 -12.13 -8.78
N LYS A 41 -12.12 -10.92 -8.65
CA LYS A 41 -13.54 -10.76 -8.35
C LYS A 41 -14.25 -10.68 -9.69
N VAL A 42 -15.19 -11.58 -9.94
CA VAL A 42 -15.88 -11.68 -11.23
C VAL A 42 -17.35 -11.49 -11.00
N TYR A 43 -17.88 -10.36 -11.45
CA TYR A 43 -19.32 -10.12 -11.54
C TYR A 43 -19.87 -10.88 -12.75
N THR A 44 -20.89 -11.71 -12.52
CA THR A 44 -21.42 -12.65 -13.54
C THR A 44 -22.64 -12.12 -14.30
N ASP A 45 -23.28 -11.08 -13.77
CA ASP A 45 -24.54 -10.50 -14.23
C ASP A 45 -24.39 -9.09 -14.82
N LEU A 46 -23.18 -8.51 -14.76
CA LEU A 46 -22.94 -7.11 -15.13
C LEU A 46 -22.38 -6.92 -16.54
N PRO A 47 -22.79 -5.84 -17.24
CA PRO A 47 -22.24 -5.49 -18.55
C PRO A 47 -20.75 -5.13 -18.44
N THR A 48 -20.05 -5.42 -19.53
CA THR A 48 -18.59 -5.28 -19.65
C THR A 48 -18.23 -4.14 -20.58
N ILE A 49 -17.30 -3.28 -20.16
CA ILE A 49 -16.65 -2.28 -21.01
C ILE A 49 -15.18 -2.66 -21.14
N SER A 50 -14.75 -3.00 -22.35
CA SER A 50 -13.34 -3.28 -22.64
C SER A 50 -12.49 -2.02 -22.54
N LEU A 51 -11.37 -2.11 -21.85
CA LEU A 51 -10.40 -1.01 -21.79
C LEU A 51 -9.46 -1.06 -23.01
N PRO A 52 -9.05 0.11 -23.55
CA PRO A 52 -8.05 0.17 -24.61
C PRO A 52 -6.73 -0.43 -24.13
N ARG A 53 -6.10 -1.29 -24.94
CA ARG A 53 -4.84 -1.98 -24.59
C ARG A 53 -3.59 -1.22 -25.01
N ASP A 54 -3.73 -0.33 -25.99
CA ASP A 54 -2.68 0.62 -26.38
C ASP A 54 -2.79 1.83 -25.45
N VAL A 55 -2.00 1.82 -24.37
CA VAL A 55 -2.05 2.81 -23.29
C VAL A 55 -0.70 3.50 -23.16
N ASP A 56 -0.72 4.81 -22.87
CA ASP A 56 0.48 5.55 -22.50
C ASP A 56 0.99 5.03 -21.14
N LEU A 57 2.16 4.40 -21.15
CA LEU A 57 2.75 3.79 -19.96
C LEU A 57 3.51 4.80 -19.09
N ALA A 58 3.36 6.10 -19.33
CA ALA A 58 4.05 7.18 -18.62
C ALA A 58 5.58 7.04 -18.72
N GLU A 59 6.12 7.55 -19.82
CA GLU A 59 7.57 7.61 -20.10
C GLU A 59 8.34 8.57 -19.18
N VAL A 60 7.63 9.31 -18.31
CA VAL A 60 8.24 10.17 -17.28
C VAL A 60 9.16 9.33 -16.38
N ASP A 61 10.36 9.85 -16.09
CA ASP A 61 11.28 9.19 -15.17
C ASP A 61 10.60 8.87 -13.84
N THR A 62 10.87 7.67 -13.33
CA THR A 62 10.21 7.15 -12.13
C THR A 62 10.41 8.03 -10.92
N LEU A 63 11.61 8.60 -10.71
CA LEU A 63 11.87 9.45 -9.54
C LEU A 63 11.09 10.77 -9.63
N ARG A 64 10.94 11.33 -10.83
CA ARG A 64 10.09 12.51 -11.06
C ARG A 64 8.61 12.22 -10.84
N ALA A 65 8.13 11.05 -11.27
CA ALA A 65 6.73 10.66 -11.04
C ALA A 65 6.38 10.49 -9.55
N LEU A 66 7.39 10.27 -8.69
CA LEU A 66 7.21 10.20 -7.23
C LEU A 66 7.11 11.58 -6.56
N ASP A 67 7.42 12.67 -7.27
CA ASP A 67 7.36 14.03 -6.74
C ASP A 67 5.95 14.64 -6.93
N PRO A 68 5.17 14.87 -5.86
CA PRO A 68 3.88 15.55 -5.98
C PRO A 68 4.03 17.02 -6.43
N ALA A 69 5.22 17.62 -6.34
CA ALA A 69 5.48 18.96 -6.82
C ALA A 69 5.84 19.01 -8.31
N ALA A 70 6.12 17.87 -8.95
CA ALA A 70 6.38 17.81 -10.38
C ALA A 70 5.11 18.18 -11.14
N ARG A 71 5.04 19.43 -11.60
CA ARG A 71 3.93 19.94 -12.41
C ARG A 71 4.09 19.46 -13.84
N THR A 72 3.19 18.60 -14.26
CA THR A 72 2.92 18.28 -15.66
C THR A 72 1.64 19.01 -16.06
N GLU A 73 1.57 19.54 -17.29
CA GLU A 73 0.38 20.24 -17.77
C GLU A 73 -0.84 19.31 -17.70
N GLY A 74 -1.88 19.77 -17.01
CA GLY A 74 -3.09 18.99 -16.79
C GLY A 74 -3.92 18.89 -18.06
N GLY A 75 -4.44 17.70 -18.34
CA GLY A 75 -5.42 17.44 -19.40
C GLY A 75 -6.65 16.71 -18.87
N PRO A 76 -7.72 16.55 -19.69
CA PRO A 76 -8.91 15.79 -19.30
C PRO A 76 -8.57 14.32 -19.03
N LEU A 77 -9.26 13.70 -18.07
CA LEU A 77 -9.15 12.26 -17.84
C LEU A 77 -9.96 11.54 -18.93
N THR A 78 -9.26 10.91 -19.88
CA THR A 78 -9.87 10.08 -20.93
C THR A 78 -9.97 8.63 -20.48
N LEU A 79 -10.79 7.82 -21.15
CA LEU A 79 -10.82 6.37 -20.94
C LEU A 79 -9.42 5.73 -21.15
N GLY A 80 -8.64 6.22 -22.11
CA GLY A 80 -7.25 5.78 -22.33
C GLY A 80 -6.32 6.09 -21.16
N ARG A 81 -6.34 7.32 -20.62
CA ARG A 81 -5.54 7.69 -19.43
C ARG A 81 -6.00 6.94 -18.17
N LEU A 82 -7.31 6.70 -18.04
CA LEU A 82 -7.84 5.86 -16.97
C LEU A 82 -7.38 4.40 -17.11
N ALA A 83 -7.40 3.84 -18.33
CA ALA A 83 -6.91 2.48 -18.59
C ALA A 83 -5.42 2.33 -18.26
N ALA A 84 -4.59 3.31 -18.65
CA ALA A 84 -3.17 3.39 -18.27
C ALA A 84 -2.99 3.37 -16.74
N LEU A 85 -3.73 4.26 -16.05
CA LEU A 85 -3.68 4.37 -14.59
C LEU A 85 -4.06 3.04 -13.90
N LEU A 86 -5.15 2.40 -14.34
CA LEU A 86 -5.62 1.11 -13.81
C LEU A 86 -4.62 -0.01 -14.09
N TYR A 87 -4.03 -0.05 -15.29
CA TYR A 87 -3.00 -1.02 -15.65
C TYR A 87 -1.76 -0.89 -14.76
N LEU A 88 -1.22 0.32 -14.62
CA LEU A 88 -0.04 0.59 -13.81
C LEU A 88 -0.28 0.43 -12.30
N THR A 89 -1.54 0.51 -11.86
CA THR A 89 -1.92 0.30 -10.46
C THR A 89 -2.14 -1.19 -10.13
N ALA A 90 -2.96 -1.88 -10.91
CA ALA A 90 -3.50 -3.21 -10.57
C ALA A 90 -3.47 -4.22 -11.72
N GLY A 91 -3.05 -3.81 -12.92
CA GLY A 91 -3.03 -4.67 -14.11
C GLY A 91 -2.10 -5.87 -13.99
N VAL A 92 -2.38 -6.92 -14.74
CA VAL A 92 -1.49 -8.09 -14.88
C VAL A 92 -0.31 -7.71 -15.77
N THR A 93 0.90 -7.69 -15.22
CA THR A 93 2.12 -7.28 -15.93
C THR A 93 2.99 -8.46 -16.36
N ARG A 94 2.84 -9.62 -15.70
CA ARG A 94 3.64 -10.81 -16.01
C ARG A 94 2.89 -12.09 -15.72
N LYS A 95 2.92 -13.02 -16.66
CA LYS A 95 2.44 -14.39 -16.51
C LYS A 95 3.61 -15.35 -16.30
N LYS A 96 3.50 -16.27 -15.34
CA LYS A 96 4.52 -17.30 -15.11
C LYS A 96 3.86 -18.66 -14.90
N THR A 97 4.28 -19.62 -15.71
CA THR A 97 3.92 -21.03 -15.56
C THR A 97 4.98 -21.73 -14.72
N TYR A 98 4.54 -22.51 -13.73
CA TYR A 98 5.40 -23.32 -12.88
C TYR A 98 5.45 -24.78 -13.36
N PRO A 99 6.53 -25.52 -13.04
CA PRO A 99 6.55 -26.97 -13.23
C PRO A 99 5.31 -27.61 -12.59
N GLY A 100 4.57 -28.40 -13.36
CA GLY A 100 3.24 -28.93 -12.96
C GLY A 100 2.03 -28.19 -13.53
N GLY A 101 2.24 -27.17 -14.37
CA GLY A 101 1.18 -26.54 -15.18
C GLY A 101 0.44 -25.38 -14.48
N GLY A 102 0.70 -25.14 -13.19
CA GLY A 102 0.11 -24.03 -12.46
C GLY A 102 0.57 -22.67 -12.99
N GLU A 103 -0.35 -21.75 -13.19
CA GLU A 103 -0.09 -20.41 -13.69
C GLU A 103 -0.29 -19.35 -12.59
N VAL A 104 0.62 -18.38 -12.54
CA VAL A 104 0.50 -17.19 -11.69
C VAL A 104 0.55 -15.95 -12.54
N LEU A 105 -0.48 -15.11 -12.39
CA LEU A 105 -0.60 -13.80 -13.01
C LEU A 105 -0.13 -12.75 -12.00
N PHE A 106 1.07 -12.24 -12.21
CA PHE A 106 1.63 -11.18 -11.38
C PHE A 106 1.08 -9.82 -11.78
N ARG A 107 0.71 -9.02 -10.77
CA ARG A 107 0.17 -7.67 -10.95
C ARG A 107 1.24 -6.57 -10.81
N ALA A 108 0.87 -5.38 -11.26
CA ALA A 108 1.68 -4.16 -11.27
C ALA A 108 2.19 -3.76 -9.87
N ALA A 109 1.42 -4.00 -8.81
CA ALA A 109 1.84 -3.81 -7.42
C ALA A 109 2.27 -5.13 -6.76
N ALA A 110 3.09 -5.03 -5.70
CA ALA A 110 3.42 -6.20 -4.89
C ALA A 110 2.17 -6.63 -4.11
N SER A 111 2.07 -7.91 -3.80
CA SER A 111 1.08 -8.40 -2.86
C SER A 111 1.67 -9.55 -2.06
N THR A 112 1.44 -9.52 -0.75
CA THR A 112 1.78 -10.60 0.17
C THR A 112 1.27 -11.94 -0.36
N GLY A 113 2.19 -12.88 -0.56
CA GLY A 113 1.88 -14.21 -1.08
C GLY A 113 1.37 -14.25 -2.53
N ALA A 114 1.35 -13.13 -3.26
CA ALA A 114 0.68 -12.99 -4.56
C ALA A 114 -0.80 -13.42 -4.52
N LEU A 115 -1.51 -13.01 -3.46
CA LEU A 115 -2.91 -13.36 -3.22
C LEU A 115 -3.90 -12.32 -3.75
N TYR A 116 -3.43 -11.08 -3.97
CA TYR A 116 -4.16 -10.02 -4.67
C TYR A 116 -5.54 -9.74 -4.10
N GLN A 117 -5.63 -9.52 -2.80
CA GLN A 117 -6.87 -9.21 -2.10
C GLN A 117 -7.48 -7.85 -2.44
N THR A 118 -6.66 -6.91 -2.90
CA THR A 118 -7.09 -5.52 -3.13
C THR A 118 -7.81 -5.39 -4.48
N GLU A 119 -9.03 -4.85 -4.43
CA GLU A 119 -9.86 -4.57 -5.60
C GLU A 119 -9.89 -3.07 -5.91
N VAL A 120 -10.19 -2.72 -7.17
CA VAL A 120 -10.20 -1.33 -7.64
C VAL A 120 -11.56 -0.99 -8.20
N TYR A 121 -12.15 0.10 -7.72
CA TYR A 121 -13.39 0.67 -8.22
C TYR A 121 -13.16 2.10 -8.72
N VAL A 122 -13.99 2.54 -9.65
CA VAL A 122 -13.92 3.88 -10.25
C VAL A 122 -15.30 4.51 -10.19
N ALA A 123 -15.46 5.57 -9.40
CA ALA A 123 -16.60 6.47 -9.49
C ALA A 123 -16.29 7.53 -10.57
N ALA A 124 -16.72 7.29 -11.80
CA ALA A 124 -16.49 8.16 -12.93
C ALA A 124 -17.62 9.20 -13.04
N GLY A 125 -17.25 10.48 -13.17
CA GLY A 125 -18.22 11.54 -13.47
C GLY A 125 -17.85 12.34 -14.70
N ASN A 126 -16.63 12.87 -14.77
CA ASN A 126 -16.13 13.66 -15.91
C ASN A 126 -14.95 12.95 -16.60
N VAL A 127 -15.13 11.67 -16.93
CA VAL A 127 -14.15 10.89 -17.71
C VAL A 127 -14.60 10.89 -19.17
N GLN A 128 -13.77 11.39 -20.08
CA GLN A 128 -14.08 11.37 -21.52
C GLN A 128 -14.16 9.94 -22.03
N ASP A 129 -15.15 9.67 -22.89
CA ASP A 129 -15.45 8.35 -23.46
C ASP A 129 -15.88 7.27 -22.45
N LEU A 130 -16.27 7.67 -21.23
CA LEU A 130 -16.85 6.79 -20.23
C LEU A 130 -18.09 7.46 -19.62
N PRO A 131 -19.30 6.87 -19.74
CA PRO A 131 -20.48 7.41 -19.09
C PRO A 131 -20.28 7.56 -17.57
N PRO A 132 -20.93 8.54 -16.93
CA PRO A 132 -20.91 8.63 -15.47
C PRO A 132 -21.49 7.36 -14.83
N GLY A 133 -20.83 6.87 -13.78
CA GLY A 133 -21.18 5.62 -13.14
C GLY A 133 -20.19 5.17 -12.08
N LEU A 134 -20.56 4.10 -11.39
CA LEU A 134 -19.64 3.35 -10.54
C LEU A 134 -19.22 2.07 -11.25
N TYR A 135 -17.91 1.83 -11.32
CA TYR A 135 -17.33 0.71 -12.04
C TYR A 135 -16.40 -0.10 -11.15
N HIS A 136 -16.36 -1.42 -11.34
CA HIS A 136 -15.30 -2.30 -10.83
C HIS A 136 -14.30 -2.61 -11.94
N PHE A 137 -13.00 -2.53 -11.67
CA PHE A 137 -11.95 -2.90 -12.61
C PHE A 137 -11.56 -4.37 -12.41
N CYS A 138 -11.72 -5.16 -13.47
CA CYS A 138 -11.26 -6.55 -13.50
C CYS A 138 -9.91 -6.63 -14.24
N PRO A 139 -8.79 -6.90 -13.53
CA PRO A 139 -7.48 -7.00 -14.16
C PRO A 139 -7.30 -8.31 -14.97
N GLY A 140 -8.16 -9.32 -14.75
CA GLY A 140 -8.05 -10.62 -15.41
C GLY A 140 -8.40 -10.59 -16.90
N ASP A 141 -9.47 -9.87 -17.25
CA ASP A 141 -9.90 -9.66 -18.65
C ASP A 141 -9.65 -8.23 -19.15
N PHE A 142 -9.16 -7.34 -18.27
CA PHE A 142 -8.82 -5.94 -18.53
C PHE A 142 -10.05 -5.10 -18.94
N THR A 143 -11.03 -5.06 -18.05
CA THR A 143 -12.34 -4.47 -18.31
C THR A 143 -12.90 -3.71 -17.11
N LEU A 144 -13.92 -2.88 -17.35
CA LEU A 144 -14.77 -2.30 -16.32
C LEU A 144 -16.15 -2.99 -16.29
N ARG A 145 -16.64 -3.31 -15.09
CA ARG A 145 -18.02 -3.76 -14.83
C ARG A 145 -18.82 -2.61 -14.22
N ARG A 146 -19.93 -2.21 -14.84
CA ARG A 146 -20.74 -1.08 -14.35
C ARG A 146 -21.64 -1.56 -13.20
N LEU A 147 -21.37 -1.10 -11.99
CA LEU A 147 -22.14 -1.41 -10.78
C LEU A 147 -23.36 -0.51 -10.62
N ARG A 148 -23.24 0.76 -11.02
CA ARG A 148 -24.30 1.78 -10.91
C ARG A 148 -24.28 2.75 -12.08
N ASP A 149 -25.48 3.20 -12.45
CA ASP A 149 -25.67 4.23 -13.45
C ASP A 149 -25.67 5.64 -12.85
N GLY A 150 -25.01 6.54 -13.58
CA GLY A 150 -24.96 7.96 -13.30
C GLY A 150 -23.93 8.37 -12.26
N ASP A 151 -23.74 9.69 -12.13
CA ASP A 151 -22.70 10.26 -11.30
C ASP A 151 -23.00 10.08 -9.80
N VAL A 152 -22.11 9.35 -9.11
CA VAL A 152 -22.20 9.04 -7.67
C VAL A 152 -21.17 9.79 -6.83
N ARG A 153 -20.34 10.66 -7.43
CA ARG A 153 -19.23 11.33 -6.73
C ARG A 153 -19.70 12.18 -5.54
N HIS A 154 -20.92 12.74 -5.60
CA HIS A 154 -21.48 13.50 -4.50
C HIS A 154 -21.57 12.69 -3.20
N ALA A 155 -21.99 11.43 -3.27
CA ALA A 155 -22.12 10.60 -2.08
C ALA A 155 -20.77 10.18 -1.51
N PHE A 156 -19.75 10.00 -2.35
CA PHE A 156 -18.38 9.86 -1.86
C PHE A 156 -17.91 11.14 -1.17
N ALA A 157 -18.24 12.31 -1.71
CA ALA A 157 -17.91 13.60 -1.09
C ALA A 157 -18.56 13.77 0.29
N GLU A 158 -19.82 13.37 0.44
CA GLU A 158 -20.52 13.38 1.73
C GLU A 158 -19.91 12.38 2.72
N ALA A 159 -19.73 11.12 2.30
CA ALA A 159 -19.16 10.08 3.15
C ALA A 159 -17.74 10.40 3.61
N ALA A 160 -16.94 11.05 2.76
CA ALA A 160 -15.58 11.47 3.11
C ALA A 160 -15.50 12.84 3.80
N ALA A 161 -16.62 13.57 3.93
CA ALA A 161 -16.63 14.98 4.31
C ALA A 161 -15.57 15.79 3.53
N GLU A 162 -15.52 15.58 2.21
CA GLU A 162 -14.55 16.19 1.29
C GLU A 162 -15.28 16.63 0.00
N PRO A 163 -15.77 17.89 -0.06
CA PRO A 163 -16.57 18.40 -1.16
C PRO A 163 -15.89 18.33 -2.53
N ASP A 164 -14.55 18.35 -2.57
CA ASP A 164 -13.80 18.34 -3.82
C ASP A 164 -14.00 17.03 -4.61
N LEU A 165 -14.29 15.91 -3.94
CA LEU A 165 -14.61 14.63 -4.59
C LEU A 165 -15.76 14.77 -5.59
N ALA A 166 -16.79 15.57 -5.27
CA ALA A 166 -17.93 15.80 -6.15
C ALA A 166 -17.53 16.51 -7.45
N ARG A 167 -16.36 17.15 -7.49
CA ARG A 167 -15.88 17.95 -8.64
C ARG A 167 -14.76 17.25 -9.41
N ARG A 168 -14.04 16.29 -8.81
CA ARG A 168 -12.95 15.54 -9.46
C ARG A 168 -13.42 14.65 -10.60
N ALA A 169 -12.64 14.53 -11.67
CA ALA A 169 -13.03 13.73 -12.83
C ALA A 169 -13.46 12.29 -12.48
N ALA A 170 -12.73 11.65 -11.56
CA ALA A 170 -13.13 10.40 -10.94
C ALA A 170 -12.59 10.26 -9.51
N THR A 171 -13.15 9.31 -8.77
CA THR A 171 -12.60 8.79 -7.51
C THR A 171 -12.25 7.33 -7.71
N ILE A 172 -10.99 6.96 -7.48
CA ILE A 172 -10.58 5.56 -7.39
C ILE A 172 -10.82 5.09 -5.96
N VAL A 173 -11.40 3.91 -5.78
CA VAL A 173 -11.59 3.30 -4.47
C VAL A 173 -10.87 1.98 -4.42
N LEU A 174 -10.05 1.80 -3.38
CA LEU A 174 -9.44 0.52 -3.08
C LEU A 174 -10.25 -0.17 -1.97
N SER A 175 -10.58 -1.44 -2.15
CA SER A 175 -11.14 -2.29 -1.11
C SER A 175 -10.25 -3.52 -0.92
N ALA A 176 -10.52 -4.34 0.09
CA ALA A 176 -9.89 -5.65 0.20
C ALA A 176 -10.84 -6.77 0.60
N LEU A 177 -10.74 -7.89 -0.12
CA LEU A 177 -11.38 -9.16 0.17
C LEU A 177 -10.57 -9.92 1.23
N PHE A 178 -11.10 -10.03 2.45
CA PHE A 178 -10.38 -10.59 3.60
C PHE A 178 -9.87 -12.01 3.32
N TRP A 179 -10.75 -12.86 2.80
CA TRP A 179 -10.49 -14.28 2.58
C TRP A 179 -9.25 -14.56 1.71
N ARG A 180 -8.99 -13.71 0.70
CA ARG A 180 -7.83 -13.88 -0.18
C ARG A 180 -6.52 -13.92 0.58
N ASN A 181 -6.37 -13.08 1.60
CA ASN A 181 -5.16 -13.00 2.39
C ASN A 181 -5.19 -13.97 3.58
N THR A 182 -6.32 -14.05 4.28
CA THR A 182 -6.45 -14.87 5.50
C THR A 182 -6.38 -16.37 5.24
N TRP A 183 -6.69 -16.84 4.01
CA TRP A 183 -6.43 -18.22 3.58
C TRP A 183 -4.98 -18.67 3.88
N LYS A 184 -4.01 -17.76 3.75
CA LYS A 184 -2.59 -18.04 4.01
C LYS A 184 -2.06 -17.45 5.32
N TYR A 185 -2.56 -16.27 5.69
CA TYR A 185 -1.95 -15.47 6.76
C TYR A 185 -2.82 -15.32 7.99
N GLN A 186 -3.97 -16.02 8.04
CA GLN A 186 -4.88 -16.04 9.17
C GLN A 186 -5.21 -14.61 9.64
N GLY A 187 -5.41 -14.39 10.94
CA GLY A 187 -5.68 -13.06 11.52
C GLY A 187 -4.66 -11.98 11.13
N ARG A 188 -3.37 -12.32 10.96
CA ARG A 188 -2.33 -11.35 10.56
C ARG A 188 -2.60 -10.72 9.19
N GLY A 189 -3.45 -11.35 8.37
CA GLY A 189 -3.86 -10.85 7.06
C GLY A 189 -4.47 -9.44 7.08
N TRP A 190 -5.04 -8.99 8.20
CA TRP A 190 -5.51 -7.59 8.35
C TRP A 190 -4.40 -6.56 8.09
N ARG A 191 -3.19 -6.80 8.62
CA ARG A 191 -2.04 -5.91 8.42
C ARG A 191 -1.68 -5.82 6.93
N HIS A 192 -1.73 -6.98 6.28
CA HIS A 192 -1.37 -7.14 4.87
C HIS A 192 -2.34 -6.45 3.92
N LEU A 193 -3.60 -6.21 4.33
CA LEU A 193 -4.55 -5.42 3.54
C LEU A 193 -3.96 -4.04 3.22
N TYR A 194 -3.42 -3.39 4.25
CA TYR A 194 -2.85 -2.04 4.16
C TYR A 194 -1.40 -2.02 3.65
N TRP A 195 -0.63 -3.09 3.86
CA TRP A 195 0.68 -3.20 3.20
C TRP A 195 0.51 -3.30 1.68
N ASP A 196 -0.40 -4.15 1.22
CA ASP A 196 -0.63 -4.37 -0.20
C ASP A 196 -1.32 -3.16 -0.84
N SER A 197 -2.36 -2.58 -0.21
CA SER A 197 -2.98 -1.33 -0.70
C SER A 197 -1.98 -0.17 -0.71
N GLY A 198 -1.09 -0.07 0.29
CA GLY A 198 0.00 0.90 0.31
C GLY A 198 0.94 0.76 -0.88
N THR A 199 1.36 -0.46 -1.23
CA THR A 199 2.19 -0.67 -2.43
C THR A 199 1.44 -0.35 -3.73
N MET A 200 0.12 -0.59 -3.78
CA MET A 200 -0.72 -0.18 -4.90
C MET A 200 -0.84 1.35 -4.99
N LEU A 201 -0.98 2.04 -3.86
CA LEU A 201 -1.03 3.51 -3.82
C LEU A 201 0.29 4.14 -4.27
N ALA A 202 1.43 3.51 -4.01
CA ALA A 202 2.71 3.97 -4.53
C ALA A 202 2.69 4.00 -6.07
N ASN A 203 2.17 2.94 -6.70
CA ASN A 203 2.01 2.89 -8.15
C ASN A 203 0.94 3.86 -8.64
N LEU A 204 -0.24 3.90 -8.01
CA LEU A 204 -1.36 4.75 -8.41
C LEU A 204 -0.96 6.22 -8.39
N THR A 205 -0.36 6.68 -7.29
CA THR A 205 0.04 8.09 -7.16
C THR A 205 1.16 8.45 -8.13
N ALA A 206 2.16 7.58 -8.31
CA ALA A 206 3.21 7.79 -9.30
C ALA A 206 2.65 7.82 -10.73
N ALA A 207 1.78 6.87 -11.09
CA ALA A 207 1.16 6.79 -12.41
C ALA A 207 0.26 7.99 -12.67
N ALA A 208 -0.49 8.45 -11.68
CA ALA A 208 -1.30 9.66 -11.79
C ALA A 208 -0.42 10.89 -12.07
N HIS A 209 0.67 11.11 -11.33
CA HIS A 209 1.59 12.21 -11.62
C HIS A 209 2.26 12.09 -12.99
N GLY A 210 2.76 10.89 -13.32
CA GLY A 210 3.40 10.59 -14.61
C GLY A 210 2.47 10.82 -15.79
N LEU A 211 1.16 10.61 -15.60
CA LEU A 211 0.14 10.89 -16.60
C LEU A 211 -0.29 12.35 -16.63
N GLY A 212 0.09 13.23 -15.69
CA GLY A 212 -0.42 14.61 -15.66
C GLY A 212 -1.67 14.84 -14.83
N LEU A 213 -1.87 14.03 -13.79
CA LEU A 213 -3.00 14.11 -12.86
C LEU A 213 -2.50 14.48 -11.46
N THR A 214 -3.38 15.07 -10.65
CA THR A 214 -3.09 15.46 -9.26
C THR A 214 -3.86 14.56 -8.30
N PRO A 215 -3.30 13.41 -7.90
CA PRO A 215 -3.95 12.49 -6.99
C PRO A 215 -3.99 13.07 -5.57
N ARG A 216 -5.06 12.81 -4.83
CA ARG A 216 -5.14 13.06 -3.39
C ARG A 216 -5.77 11.87 -2.68
N LEU A 217 -5.04 11.32 -1.72
CA LEU A 217 -5.45 10.17 -0.91
C LEU A 217 -6.36 10.60 0.23
N LEU A 218 -7.50 9.93 0.39
CA LEU A 218 -8.40 10.10 1.52
C LEU A 218 -8.54 8.77 2.25
N THR A 219 -8.28 8.83 3.55
CA THR A 219 -8.32 7.68 4.45
C THR A 219 -9.41 7.82 5.52
N GLY A 220 -10.00 9.02 5.65
CA GLY A 220 -11.19 9.27 6.47
C GLY A 220 -12.46 9.28 5.63
N PHE A 221 -13.36 8.34 5.88
CA PHE A 221 -14.69 8.27 5.29
C PHE A 221 -15.62 7.43 6.18
N VAL A 222 -16.93 7.62 6.03
CA VAL A 222 -17.95 6.78 6.68
C VAL A 222 -17.96 5.40 6.03
N ASP A 223 -17.38 4.41 6.70
CA ASP A 223 -17.18 3.06 6.15
C ASP A 223 -18.48 2.43 5.67
N ALA A 224 -19.56 2.54 6.46
CA ALA A 224 -20.86 1.97 6.12
C ALA A 224 -21.45 2.55 4.83
N ASP A 225 -21.26 3.86 4.60
CA ASP A 225 -21.77 4.53 3.41
C ASP A 225 -20.96 4.17 2.17
N VAL A 226 -19.63 4.15 2.28
CA VAL A 226 -18.75 3.73 1.18
C VAL A 226 -18.97 2.25 0.83
N ASN A 227 -19.09 1.35 1.81
CA ASN A 227 -19.37 -0.05 1.56
C ASN A 227 -20.75 -0.24 0.88
N ARG A 228 -21.78 0.49 1.33
CA ARG A 228 -23.12 0.46 0.70
C ARG A 228 -23.10 1.00 -0.74
N LEU A 229 -22.35 2.07 -0.99
CA LEU A 229 -22.12 2.62 -2.32
C LEU A 229 -21.55 1.57 -3.26
N LEU A 230 -20.55 0.83 -2.79
CA LEU A 230 -19.87 -0.20 -3.57
C LEU A 230 -20.63 -1.54 -3.65
N GLY A 231 -21.65 -1.75 -2.81
CA GLY A 231 -22.37 -3.03 -2.71
C GLY A 231 -21.53 -4.13 -2.05
N LEU A 232 -20.72 -3.77 -1.06
CA LEU A 232 -19.84 -4.71 -0.36
C LEU A 232 -20.55 -5.35 0.83
N ASP A 233 -20.33 -6.66 1.01
CA ASP A 233 -20.54 -7.33 2.28
C ASP A 233 -19.40 -6.97 3.23
N ALA A 234 -19.66 -6.06 4.17
CA ALA A 234 -18.67 -5.51 5.10
C ALA A 234 -18.00 -6.58 5.99
N GLU A 235 -18.59 -7.77 6.09
CA GLU A 235 -18.05 -8.90 6.84
C GLU A 235 -16.94 -9.64 6.06
N ARG A 236 -16.88 -9.44 4.73
CA ARG A 236 -15.96 -10.14 3.81
C ARG A 236 -15.06 -9.20 3.01
N GLU A 237 -15.55 -7.99 2.73
CA GLU A 237 -14.86 -6.97 1.95
C GLU A 237 -15.13 -5.58 2.51
N ALA A 238 -14.08 -4.78 2.68
CA ALA A 238 -14.22 -3.41 3.13
C ALA A 238 -13.42 -2.44 2.25
N ALA A 239 -13.98 -1.25 2.02
CA ALA A 239 -13.25 -0.14 1.45
C ALA A 239 -12.09 0.28 2.37
N LEU A 240 -10.94 0.54 1.77
CA LEU A 240 -9.70 0.89 2.46
C LEU A 240 -9.36 2.36 2.26
N GLU A 241 -9.32 2.81 1.00
CA GLU A 241 -8.90 4.17 0.63
C GLU A 241 -9.71 4.73 -0.55
N LEU A 242 -9.88 6.06 -0.57
CA LEU A 242 -10.38 6.81 -1.73
C LEU A 242 -9.24 7.64 -2.30
N VAL A 243 -9.15 7.76 -3.63
CA VAL A 243 -8.17 8.61 -4.29
C VAL A 243 -8.86 9.50 -5.31
N GLU A 244 -8.80 10.81 -5.08
CA GLU A 244 -9.20 11.82 -6.05
C GLU A 244 -8.29 11.72 -7.28
N VAL A 245 -8.84 11.69 -8.49
CA VAL A 245 -8.03 11.72 -9.71
C VAL A 245 -8.63 12.63 -10.79
N GLY A 246 -7.72 13.27 -11.53
CA GLY A 246 -8.05 14.14 -12.66
C GLY A 246 -8.48 15.57 -12.28
N PRO A 247 -8.71 16.40 -13.31
CA PRO A 247 -9.04 17.80 -13.11
C PRO A 247 -10.41 17.97 -12.43
N MET A 248 -10.59 19.11 -11.79
CA MET A 248 -11.90 19.52 -11.30
C MET A 248 -12.80 19.96 -12.46
N GLY A 249 -14.07 19.64 -12.39
CA GLY A 249 -15.10 20.04 -13.36
C GLY A 249 -16.40 20.39 -12.66
N SER A 250 -17.52 20.06 -13.32
CA SER A 250 -18.86 20.19 -12.77
C SER A 250 -19.02 19.36 -11.49
N THR A 251 -19.69 19.97 -10.52
CA THR A 251 -20.11 19.29 -9.29
C THR A 251 -21.16 18.23 -9.62
N ALA A 252 -20.93 17.01 -9.15
CA ALA A 252 -21.89 15.92 -9.24
C ALA A 252 -23.21 16.32 -8.57
N PRO A 253 -24.36 15.95 -9.16
CA PRO A 253 -25.66 16.27 -8.58
C PRO A 253 -25.80 15.58 -7.22
N ALA A 254 -26.37 16.30 -6.25
CA ALA A 254 -26.81 15.69 -5.02
C ALA A 254 -27.83 14.60 -5.35
N ARG A 255 -27.58 13.40 -4.86
CA ARG A 255 -28.56 12.30 -4.89
C ARG A 255 -29.12 12.16 -3.48
N GLY A 256 -30.38 11.75 -3.39
CA GLY A 256 -30.96 11.32 -2.12
C GLY A 256 -30.27 10.06 -1.59
N THR A 257 -30.92 9.34 -0.67
CA THR A 257 -30.40 8.08 -0.14
C THR A 257 -30.01 7.14 -1.28
N ILE A 258 -28.75 6.66 -1.27
CA ILE A 258 -28.29 5.72 -2.29
C ILE A 258 -28.73 4.32 -1.91
N ASP A 259 -29.52 3.73 -2.79
CA ASP A 259 -30.01 2.36 -2.66
C ASP A 259 -28.86 1.38 -2.52
N GLU A 260 -28.99 0.40 -1.63
CA GLU A 260 -28.05 -0.72 -1.59
C GLU A 260 -28.11 -1.50 -2.92
N ILE A 261 -26.96 -1.91 -3.44
CA ILE A 261 -26.87 -2.83 -4.58
C ILE A 261 -26.25 -4.13 -4.14
N ARG A 262 -26.68 -5.21 -4.79
CA ARG A 262 -26.05 -6.52 -4.70
C ARG A 262 -26.07 -7.11 -6.10
N HIS A 263 -24.89 -7.54 -6.55
CA HIS A 263 -24.68 -8.15 -7.86
C HIS A 263 -24.04 -9.51 -7.66
N ASP A 264 -24.36 -10.45 -8.54
CA ASP A 264 -23.84 -11.81 -8.44
C ASP A 264 -22.34 -11.84 -8.74
N VAL A 265 -21.59 -12.45 -7.82
CA VAL A 265 -20.15 -12.63 -7.95
C VAL A 265 -19.82 -14.12 -7.92
N MET A 266 -18.88 -14.53 -8.78
CA MET A 266 -18.33 -15.87 -8.71
C MET A 266 -17.69 -16.08 -7.32
N PRO A 267 -18.03 -17.15 -6.59
CA PRO A 267 -17.42 -17.45 -5.31
C PRO A 267 -15.90 -17.52 -5.41
N LEU A 268 -15.20 -16.99 -4.41
CA LEU A 268 -13.74 -17.05 -4.38
C LEU A 268 -13.24 -18.49 -4.20
N SER A 269 -13.96 -19.31 -3.46
CA SER A 269 -13.64 -20.71 -3.18
C SER A 269 -14.91 -21.47 -2.82
N SER A 270 -14.81 -22.80 -2.69
CA SER A 270 -15.91 -23.67 -2.27
C SER A 270 -16.31 -23.46 -0.79
N ALA A 271 -15.38 -23.02 0.05
CA ALA A 271 -15.61 -22.63 1.44
C ALA A 271 -14.59 -21.55 1.87
N GLU A 272 -14.89 -20.86 2.97
CA GLU A 272 -14.03 -19.84 3.58
C GLU A 272 -13.84 -20.16 5.06
N VAL A 273 -12.63 -19.95 5.59
CA VAL A 273 -12.38 -20.03 7.03
C VAL A 273 -12.56 -18.63 7.62
N ASP A 274 -13.36 -18.58 8.68
CA ASP A 274 -13.67 -17.32 9.35
C ASP A 274 -12.60 -16.91 10.37
N TYR A 275 -12.28 -15.61 10.39
CA TYR A 275 -11.35 -14.98 11.31
C TYR A 275 -12.03 -13.76 11.94
N PRO A 276 -12.78 -13.94 13.05
CA PRO A 276 -13.60 -12.89 13.65
C PRO A 276 -12.84 -11.61 14.01
N GLU A 277 -11.55 -11.71 14.30
CA GLU A 277 -10.69 -10.58 14.65
C GLU A 277 -10.56 -9.55 13.50
N LEU A 278 -10.73 -9.95 12.24
CA LEU A 278 -10.76 -9.00 11.12
C LEU A 278 -12.03 -8.15 11.15
N ARG A 279 -13.18 -8.76 11.47
CA ARG A 279 -14.44 -8.03 11.59
C ARG A 279 -14.47 -7.12 12.80
N GLU A 280 -13.91 -7.59 13.91
CA GLU A 280 -13.75 -6.78 15.11
C GLU A 280 -12.88 -5.56 14.80
N MET A 281 -11.74 -5.75 14.12
CA MET A 281 -10.90 -4.65 13.67
C MET A 281 -11.63 -3.72 12.70
N GLN A 282 -12.35 -4.25 11.72
CA GLN A 282 -13.13 -3.45 10.77
C GLN A 282 -14.12 -2.56 11.52
N SER A 283 -15.00 -3.15 12.33
CA SER A 283 -16.00 -2.40 13.10
C SER A 283 -15.36 -1.41 14.07
N ALA A 284 -14.30 -1.81 14.78
CA ALA A 284 -13.67 -0.97 15.79
C ALA A 284 -12.88 0.20 15.22
N SER A 285 -12.53 0.17 13.92
CA SER A 285 -11.80 1.24 13.23
C SER A 285 -12.62 1.99 12.18
N SER A 286 -13.92 1.74 12.11
CA SER A 286 -14.85 2.48 11.27
C SER A 286 -15.22 3.85 11.82
N LEU A 287 -15.49 4.80 10.93
CA LEU A 287 -16.05 6.11 11.26
C LEU A 287 -17.55 6.10 10.91
N ALA A 288 -18.40 6.63 11.79
CA ALA A 288 -19.84 6.45 11.69
C ALA A 288 -20.56 7.60 10.96
N THR A 289 -20.02 8.82 11.04
CA THR A 289 -20.66 10.01 10.46
C THR A 289 -19.64 10.95 9.78
N PRO A 290 -20.06 11.82 8.85
CA PRO A 290 -19.19 12.83 8.25
C PRO A 290 -18.58 13.81 9.29
N VAL A 291 -19.27 14.01 10.42
CA VAL A 291 -18.76 14.79 11.56
C VAL A 291 -17.60 14.06 12.23
N ASP A 292 -17.72 12.75 12.46
CA ASP A 292 -16.63 11.93 13.01
C ASP A 292 -15.42 11.93 12.08
N VAL A 293 -15.65 11.85 10.76
CA VAL A 293 -14.59 11.96 9.74
C VAL A 293 -13.86 13.30 9.84
N SER A 294 -14.62 14.40 9.92
CA SER A 294 -14.06 15.74 10.04
C SER A 294 -13.29 15.95 11.35
N ALA A 295 -13.77 15.37 12.46
CA ALA A 295 -13.10 15.43 13.76
C ALA A 295 -11.81 14.59 13.77
N TRP A 296 -11.89 13.35 13.27
CA TRP A 296 -10.76 12.44 13.13
C TRP A 296 -9.64 13.03 12.27
N ARG A 297 -9.98 13.66 11.15
CA ARG A 297 -9.02 14.30 10.24
C ARG A 297 -8.24 15.46 10.89
N LYS A 298 -8.86 16.15 11.86
CA LYS A 298 -8.24 17.27 12.59
C LYS A 298 -7.32 16.80 13.72
N ALA A 299 -7.26 15.50 14.02
CA ALA A 299 -6.37 14.98 15.05
C ALA A 299 -4.90 15.24 14.69
N VAL A 300 -4.12 15.56 15.72
CA VAL A 300 -2.70 15.90 15.59
C VAL A 300 -1.87 14.69 16.00
N PRO A 301 -1.01 14.16 15.11
CA PRO A 301 -0.15 13.04 15.46
C PRO A 301 0.94 13.48 16.45
N PRO A 302 1.69 12.53 17.03
CA PRO A 302 2.89 12.84 17.79
C PRO A 302 3.83 13.76 17.01
N GLY A 303 4.42 14.74 17.71
CA GLY A 303 5.32 15.70 17.10
C GLY A 303 6.54 15.04 16.47
N ARG A 304 7.00 15.59 15.33
CA ARG A 304 8.21 15.13 14.67
C ARG A 304 9.43 15.38 15.55
N ARG A 305 10.32 14.39 15.59
CA ARG A 305 11.60 14.46 16.30
C ARG A 305 12.69 14.93 15.33
N ARG A 306 13.73 15.57 15.88
CA ARG A 306 14.91 16.00 15.13
C ARG A 306 16.04 15.01 15.29
N SER A 307 16.92 14.96 14.30
CA SER A 307 18.12 14.13 14.38
C SER A 307 19.05 14.61 15.52
N PRO A 308 19.70 13.70 16.25
CA PRO A 308 20.72 14.07 17.23
C PRO A 308 22.00 14.58 16.56
N SER A 309 22.74 15.43 17.30
CA SER A 309 24.06 15.92 16.89
C SER A 309 25.01 14.74 16.62
N GLY A 310 25.70 14.77 15.47
CA GLY A 310 26.61 13.70 15.05
C GLY A 310 25.99 12.65 14.12
N SER A 311 24.72 12.81 13.73
CA SER A 311 24.12 12.01 12.64
C SER A 311 24.89 12.22 11.33
N MET A 312 25.11 11.14 10.58
CA MET A 312 25.79 11.15 9.29
C MET A 312 24.84 11.68 8.20
N SER A 313 25.15 12.83 7.61
CA SER A 313 24.40 13.34 6.46
C SER A 313 24.57 12.43 5.25
N LEU A 314 23.47 12.15 4.55
CA LEU A 314 23.49 11.43 3.28
C LEU A 314 23.72 12.41 2.11
N PRO A 315 24.33 11.95 1.00
CA PRO A 315 24.45 12.75 -0.21
C PRO A 315 23.06 13.08 -0.76
N ALA A 316 22.95 14.19 -1.50
CA ALA A 316 21.71 14.58 -2.14
C ALA A 316 21.18 13.46 -3.04
N ALA A 317 19.88 13.20 -2.95
CA ALA A 317 19.19 12.27 -3.84
C ALA A 317 19.23 12.78 -5.28
N ILE A 318 19.47 11.86 -6.23
CA ILE A 318 19.34 12.19 -7.66
C ILE A 318 17.87 12.41 -8.02
N GLY A 319 17.61 13.28 -8.99
CA GLY A 319 16.25 13.61 -9.44
C GLY A 319 15.77 12.81 -10.66
N ASP A 320 16.63 11.98 -11.24
CA ASP A 320 16.36 11.20 -12.44
C ASP A 320 17.19 9.91 -12.40
N ALA A 321 16.58 8.76 -12.64
CA ALA A 321 17.26 7.46 -12.65
C ALA A 321 17.46 6.90 -14.07
N GLY A 322 16.99 7.61 -15.10
CA GLY A 322 17.04 7.17 -16.49
C GLY A 322 16.15 5.95 -16.76
N ARG A 323 15.02 5.81 -16.04
CA ARG A 323 14.04 4.75 -16.31
C ARG A 323 12.61 5.27 -16.16
N GLY A 324 11.86 5.20 -17.27
CA GLY A 324 10.45 5.54 -17.32
C GLY A 324 9.61 4.74 -16.33
N LEU A 325 8.55 5.36 -15.81
CA LEU A 325 7.69 4.76 -14.78
C LEU A 325 7.04 3.46 -15.26
N GLY A 326 6.50 3.44 -16.48
CA GLY A 326 5.87 2.26 -17.06
C GLY A 326 6.82 1.08 -17.17
N ASP A 327 8.05 1.33 -17.62
CA ASP A 327 9.11 0.33 -17.69
C ASP A 327 9.47 -0.19 -16.29
N THR A 328 9.62 0.71 -15.31
CA THR A 328 9.87 0.33 -13.91
C THR A 328 8.77 -0.56 -13.37
N ILE A 329 7.49 -0.18 -13.49
CA ILE A 329 6.36 -0.92 -12.92
C ILE A 329 6.23 -2.32 -13.55
N GLN A 330 6.45 -2.44 -14.86
CA GLN A 330 6.36 -3.72 -15.56
C GLN A 330 7.49 -4.68 -15.19
N HIS A 331 8.70 -4.17 -14.99
CA HIS A 331 9.87 -4.98 -14.60
C HIS A 331 9.95 -5.24 -13.10
N ARG A 332 9.29 -4.41 -12.29
CA ARG A 332 9.24 -4.55 -10.83
C ARG A 332 8.70 -5.93 -10.44
N GLY A 333 9.46 -6.60 -9.60
CA GLY A 333 9.07 -7.85 -8.94
C GLY A 333 9.54 -7.85 -7.49
N SER A 334 9.21 -8.89 -6.75
CA SER A 334 9.87 -9.14 -5.46
C SER A 334 11.12 -9.99 -5.71
N SER A 335 12.29 -9.45 -5.39
CA SER A 335 13.55 -10.18 -5.48
C SER A 335 13.49 -11.47 -4.69
N ARG A 336 13.85 -12.59 -5.33
CA ARG A 336 13.82 -13.92 -4.70
C ARG A 336 15.15 -14.31 -4.06
N ARG A 337 16.24 -13.67 -4.49
CA ARG A 337 17.60 -13.82 -3.96
C ARG A 337 18.36 -12.53 -4.22
N PHE A 338 19.14 -12.11 -3.24
CA PHE A 338 20.12 -11.05 -3.39
C PHE A 338 21.52 -11.65 -3.53
N THR A 339 22.41 -10.94 -4.20
CA THR A 339 23.85 -11.16 -4.05
C THR A 339 24.35 -10.29 -2.90
N HIS A 340 25.57 -10.53 -2.42
CA HIS A 340 26.21 -9.65 -1.43
C HIS A 340 26.89 -8.43 -2.06
N ALA A 341 26.64 -8.17 -3.35
CA ALA A 341 27.20 -7.00 -4.02
C ALA A 341 26.65 -5.71 -3.39
N PRO A 342 27.50 -4.68 -3.19
CA PRO A 342 27.08 -3.48 -2.50
C PRO A 342 26.12 -2.64 -3.34
N LEU A 343 25.33 -1.83 -2.64
CA LEU A 343 24.76 -0.61 -3.20
C LEU A 343 25.74 0.55 -2.95
N THR A 344 25.65 1.60 -3.74
CA THR A 344 26.34 2.86 -3.46
C THR A 344 25.57 3.67 -2.41
N VAL A 345 26.25 4.55 -1.69
CA VAL A 345 25.58 5.51 -0.79
C VAL A 345 24.56 6.38 -1.52
N ILE A 346 24.81 6.76 -2.78
CA ILE A 346 23.86 7.55 -3.59
C ILE A 346 22.59 6.76 -3.86
N GLU A 347 22.69 5.46 -4.15
CA GLU A 347 21.52 4.61 -4.38
C GLU A 347 20.66 4.47 -3.12
N LEU A 348 21.29 4.23 -1.97
CA LEU A 348 20.61 4.16 -0.68
C LEU A 348 19.96 5.51 -0.33
N ALA A 349 20.70 6.61 -0.45
CA ALA A 349 20.22 7.96 -0.14
C ALA A 349 19.03 8.34 -1.04
N THR A 350 19.13 8.10 -2.34
CA THR A 350 18.06 8.36 -3.31
C THR A 350 16.81 7.54 -2.99
N MET A 351 16.96 6.26 -2.68
CA MET A 351 15.85 5.39 -2.30
C MET A 351 15.19 5.86 -1.00
N LEU A 352 15.97 6.18 0.05
CA LEU A 352 15.44 6.67 1.33
C LEU A 352 14.72 8.01 1.16
N TRP A 353 15.28 8.92 0.36
CA TRP A 353 14.68 10.21 0.09
C TRP A 353 13.32 10.05 -0.59
N TRP A 354 13.28 9.42 -1.76
CA TRP A 354 12.08 9.33 -2.58
C TRP A 354 11.01 8.39 -2.01
N SER A 355 11.39 7.36 -1.25
CA SER A 355 10.42 6.46 -0.61
C SER A 355 9.70 7.11 0.57
N THR A 356 10.34 8.05 1.26
CA THR A 356 9.81 8.68 2.47
C THR A 356 9.28 10.10 2.24
N ARG A 357 9.12 10.59 1.00
CA ARG A 357 8.45 11.88 0.75
C ARG A 357 6.95 11.78 1.02
N ALA A 358 6.37 12.91 1.42
CA ALA A 358 4.94 13.01 1.66
C ALA A 358 4.17 12.77 0.35
N VAL A 359 2.99 12.17 0.47
CA VAL A 359 1.97 12.15 -0.58
C VAL A 359 0.88 13.16 -0.21
N ALA A 360 0.17 13.69 -1.21
CA ALA A 360 -1.01 14.50 -0.96
C ALA A 360 -2.11 13.61 -0.36
N ALA A 361 -2.43 13.83 0.92
CA ALA A 361 -3.40 13.04 1.67
C ALA A 361 -4.22 13.91 2.62
N ASP A 362 -5.32 13.35 3.16
CA ASP A 362 -6.14 14.01 4.18
C ASP A 362 -5.58 13.93 5.60
N VAL A 363 -4.54 13.13 5.80
CA VAL A 363 -3.78 13.02 7.05
C VAL A 363 -2.29 13.33 6.80
N PRO A 364 -1.56 13.84 7.81
CA PRO A 364 -0.13 14.14 7.68
C PRO A 364 0.71 12.88 7.47
N SER A 365 1.87 13.04 6.81
CA SER A 365 2.90 11.99 6.70
C SER A 365 3.87 12.02 7.88
N GLY A 366 4.60 10.92 8.06
CA GLY A 366 5.60 10.74 9.10
C GLY A 366 5.05 10.09 10.37
N LEU A 367 4.07 9.19 10.22
CA LEU A 367 3.54 8.34 11.29
C LEU A 367 4.44 7.12 11.52
N VAL A 368 5.33 6.81 10.56
CA VAL A 368 6.28 5.69 10.59
C VAL A 368 7.73 6.18 10.57
N ASP A 369 8.51 5.69 11.53
CA ASP A 369 9.97 5.80 11.58
C ASP A 369 10.64 4.69 10.75
N VAL A 370 11.76 5.01 10.09
CA VAL A 370 12.54 4.06 9.29
C VAL A 370 13.85 3.74 10.02
N PHE A 371 13.99 2.48 10.42
CA PHE A 371 15.24 1.91 10.92
C PHE A 371 15.86 1.05 9.83
N LEU A 372 17.19 0.87 9.87
CA LEU A 372 17.90 0.06 8.89
C LEU A 372 18.90 -0.86 9.56
N VAL A 373 19.07 -2.05 8.98
CA VAL A 373 20.35 -2.76 9.03
C VAL A 373 21.05 -2.54 7.69
N VAL A 374 22.25 -1.97 7.72
CA VAL A 374 23.13 -1.79 6.56
C VAL A 374 24.18 -2.89 6.59
N ASN A 375 24.21 -3.75 5.57
CA ASN A 375 25.13 -4.87 5.46
C ASN A 375 26.22 -4.65 4.38
N ALA A 376 25.92 -3.93 3.31
CA ALA A 376 26.85 -3.67 2.21
C ALA A 376 26.44 -2.43 1.40
N VAL A 377 26.83 -1.25 1.89
CA VAL A 377 26.62 0.02 1.18
C VAL A 377 27.94 0.79 1.15
N ASP A 378 28.47 1.04 -0.05
CA ASP A 378 29.74 1.76 -0.20
C ASP A 378 29.61 3.18 0.33
N GLY A 379 30.44 3.54 1.31
CA GLY A 379 30.41 4.84 1.98
C GLY A 379 29.55 4.90 3.25
N VAL A 380 28.85 3.82 3.62
CA VAL A 380 28.12 3.71 4.88
C VAL A 380 28.63 2.48 5.65
N PRO A 381 29.20 2.63 6.85
CA PRO A 381 29.65 1.50 7.64
C PRO A 381 28.53 0.46 7.90
N SER A 382 28.91 -0.79 8.04
CA SER A 382 27.99 -1.87 8.43
C SER A 382 27.46 -1.63 9.84
N GLY A 383 26.15 -1.73 10.02
CA GLY A 383 25.52 -1.39 11.30
C GLY A 383 24.01 -1.25 11.27
N ALA A 384 23.44 -1.02 12.45
CA ALA A 384 22.05 -0.66 12.68
C ALA A 384 21.92 0.86 12.79
N TYR A 385 20.94 1.43 12.07
CA TYR A 385 20.75 2.87 11.95
C TYR A 385 19.28 3.26 12.13
N ARG A 386 19.05 4.52 12.52
CA ARG A 386 17.78 5.22 12.31
C ARG A 386 17.95 6.23 11.20
N TYR A 387 16.99 6.32 10.29
CA TYR A 387 16.95 7.34 9.26
C TYR A 387 16.05 8.52 9.66
N TRP A 388 16.63 9.71 9.57
CA TRP A 388 16.00 11.00 9.86
C TRP A 388 15.62 11.68 8.54
N ARG A 389 14.35 11.55 8.15
CA ARG A 389 13.85 11.95 6.81
C ARG A 389 13.88 13.44 6.54
N ASP A 390 13.77 14.28 7.56
CA ASP A 390 13.72 15.74 7.40
C ASP A 390 15.13 16.30 7.26
N GLU A 391 16.11 15.78 8.00
CA GLU A 391 17.53 16.12 7.90
C GLU A 391 18.30 15.32 6.83
N HIS A 392 17.68 14.30 6.24
CA HIS A 392 18.30 13.36 5.31
C HIS A 392 19.61 12.77 5.87
N ALA A 393 19.53 12.18 7.07
CA ALA A 393 20.70 11.71 7.81
C ALA A 393 20.48 10.34 8.46
N LEU A 394 21.57 9.62 8.72
CA LEU A 394 21.59 8.36 9.45
C LEU A 394 22.19 8.55 10.84
N GLU A 395 21.46 8.13 11.86
CA GLU A 395 21.96 7.98 13.23
C GLU A 395 22.43 6.54 13.43
N LEU A 396 23.70 6.35 13.77
CA LEU A 396 24.25 5.03 14.10
C LEU A 396 23.77 4.59 15.48
N ILE A 397 23.08 3.45 15.54
CA ILE A 397 22.64 2.83 16.79
C ILE A 397 23.66 1.79 17.26
N ARG A 398 24.17 0.98 16.32
CA ARG A 398 25.15 -0.08 16.60
C ARG A 398 25.99 -0.34 15.36
N ALA A 399 27.32 -0.26 15.46
CA ALA A 399 28.21 -0.70 14.39
C ALA A 399 28.42 -2.22 14.42
N GLY A 400 28.68 -2.82 13.26
CA GLY A 400 29.10 -4.21 13.14
C GLY A 400 28.45 -4.96 11.99
N GLU A 401 28.96 -6.16 11.72
CA GLU A 401 28.41 -7.08 10.74
C GLU A 401 27.14 -7.76 11.29
N LEU A 402 25.98 -7.45 10.70
CA LEU A 402 24.67 -7.80 11.25
C LEU A 402 23.83 -8.69 10.31
N ARG A 403 24.45 -9.36 9.33
CA ARG A 403 23.74 -10.21 8.36
C ARG A 403 22.97 -11.35 9.02
N ARG A 404 23.55 -12.00 10.03
CA ARG A 404 22.92 -13.12 10.75
C ARG A 404 21.70 -12.65 11.54
N GLU A 405 21.85 -11.54 12.24
CA GLU A 405 20.79 -10.88 13.00
C GLU A 405 19.68 -10.40 12.07
N SER A 406 20.02 -9.77 10.94
CA SER A 406 19.04 -9.31 9.95
C SER A 406 18.27 -10.47 9.32
N ALA A 407 18.93 -11.59 9.01
CA ALA A 407 18.24 -12.80 8.57
C ALA A 407 17.30 -13.34 9.67
N TYR A 408 17.79 -13.45 10.91
CA TYR A 408 17.00 -13.89 12.05
C TYR A 408 15.74 -13.04 12.23
N LEU A 409 15.88 -11.71 12.28
CA LEU A 409 14.76 -10.77 12.45
C LEU A 409 13.70 -10.93 11.36
N CYS A 410 14.11 -11.29 10.14
CA CYS A 410 13.23 -11.54 9.00
C CYS A 410 12.69 -12.98 8.94
N LEU A 411 12.38 -13.60 10.10
CA LEU A 411 11.98 -15.01 10.22
C LEU A 411 12.98 -15.98 9.59
N GLU A 412 14.27 -15.76 9.85
CA GLU A 412 15.38 -16.60 9.35
C GLU A 412 15.47 -16.68 7.81
N GLN A 413 14.78 -15.78 7.09
CA GLN A 413 14.83 -15.73 5.63
C GLN A 413 16.20 -15.21 5.16
N PRO A 414 16.91 -15.92 4.26
CA PRO A 414 18.21 -15.49 3.73
C PRO A 414 18.18 -14.09 3.12
N LEU A 415 17.04 -13.68 2.54
CA LEU A 415 16.82 -12.35 1.98
C LEU A 415 17.17 -11.22 2.96
N GLY A 416 16.88 -11.39 4.26
CA GLY A 416 17.21 -10.39 5.28
C GLY A 416 18.72 -10.27 5.54
N GLY A 417 19.47 -11.38 5.42
CA GLY A 417 20.92 -11.38 5.61
C GLY A 417 21.72 -11.11 4.35
N ASP A 418 21.19 -11.45 3.17
CA ASP A 418 21.86 -11.29 1.88
C ASP A 418 21.73 -9.87 1.33
N ALA A 419 20.64 -9.18 1.65
CA ALA A 419 20.38 -7.81 1.24
C ALA A 419 21.52 -6.85 1.63
N ALA A 420 21.73 -5.83 0.79
CA ALA A 420 22.67 -4.75 1.06
C ALA A 420 22.19 -3.86 2.21
N ALA A 421 20.88 -3.63 2.29
CA ALA A 421 20.23 -2.97 3.42
C ALA A 421 18.82 -3.54 3.64
N VAL A 422 18.35 -3.52 4.89
CA VAL A 422 16.99 -3.92 5.27
C VAL A 422 16.33 -2.80 6.06
N LEU A 423 15.20 -2.32 5.57
CA LEU A 423 14.38 -1.29 6.21
C LEU A 423 13.38 -1.93 7.16
N TYR A 424 13.31 -1.43 8.38
CA TYR A 424 12.36 -1.80 9.41
C TYR A 424 11.49 -0.57 9.72
N PHE A 425 10.21 -0.65 9.36
CA PHE A 425 9.23 0.40 9.60
C PHE A 425 8.66 0.23 11.00
N MET A 426 8.80 1.25 11.85
CA MET A 426 8.30 1.24 13.22
C MET A 426 7.42 2.45 13.50
N ALA A 427 6.44 2.33 14.38
CA ALA A 427 5.54 3.44 14.68
C ALA A 427 5.31 3.58 16.20
N PRO A 428 5.14 4.80 16.73
CA PRO A 428 4.72 5.04 18.11
C PRO A 428 3.22 4.74 18.25
N LEU A 429 2.85 3.46 18.15
CA LEU A 429 1.48 3.04 17.91
C LEU A 429 0.52 3.48 19.02
N ASP A 430 0.93 3.44 20.30
CA ASP A 430 0.06 3.92 21.41
C ASP A 430 -0.34 5.39 21.23
N ALA A 431 0.62 6.23 20.85
CA ALA A 431 0.36 7.65 20.66
C ALA A 431 -0.48 7.92 19.40
N LEU A 432 -0.35 7.08 18.36
CA LEU A 432 -1.16 7.16 17.16
C LEU A 432 -2.58 6.64 17.36
N LEU A 433 -2.75 5.59 18.17
CA LEU A 433 -4.06 5.12 18.60
C LEU A 433 -4.77 6.17 19.46
N ALA A 434 -4.04 6.86 20.35
CA ALA A 434 -4.59 7.96 21.13
C ALA A 434 -5.07 9.14 20.24
N ALA A 435 -4.35 9.43 19.15
CA ALA A 435 -4.71 10.52 18.24
C ALA A 435 -5.84 10.13 17.26
N TYR A 436 -5.75 8.96 16.64
CA TYR A 436 -6.60 8.56 15.51
C TYR A 436 -7.57 7.41 15.83
N GLY A 437 -7.62 6.96 17.08
CA GLY A 437 -8.40 5.78 17.46
C GLY A 437 -7.83 4.50 16.85
N ASN A 438 -8.63 3.44 16.80
CA ASN A 438 -8.24 2.18 16.14
C ASN A 438 -7.89 2.36 14.64
N ARG A 439 -8.46 3.37 13.98
CA ARG A 439 -8.13 3.74 12.59
C ARG A 439 -6.67 4.18 12.44
N GLY A 440 -6.02 4.64 13.51
CA GLY A 440 -4.57 4.87 13.55
C GLY A 440 -3.77 3.61 13.22
N TYR A 441 -4.29 2.41 13.52
CA TYR A 441 -3.67 1.15 13.12
C TYR A 441 -3.69 0.93 11.60
N ARG A 442 -4.78 1.33 10.94
CA ARG A 442 -4.86 1.31 9.46
C ARG A 442 -3.80 2.24 8.87
N LEU A 443 -3.71 3.47 9.41
CA LEU A 443 -2.78 4.49 8.93
C LEU A 443 -1.31 4.05 8.99
N VAL A 444 -0.85 3.45 10.09
CA VAL A 444 0.56 3.05 10.21
C VAL A 444 0.92 1.92 9.26
N ASN A 445 0.03 0.94 9.08
CA ASN A 445 0.27 -0.15 8.13
C ASN A 445 0.23 0.37 6.69
N LEU A 446 -0.68 1.30 6.40
CA LEU A 446 -0.83 1.93 5.09
C LEU A 446 0.41 2.75 4.72
N GLU A 447 0.88 3.63 5.63
CA GLU A 447 2.05 4.45 5.36
C GLU A 447 3.31 3.59 5.22
N ALA A 448 3.48 2.56 6.05
CA ALA A 448 4.59 1.63 5.91
C ALA A 448 4.55 0.89 4.56
N GLY A 449 3.37 0.41 4.14
CA GLY A 449 3.14 -0.20 2.83
C GLY A 449 3.43 0.75 1.67
N LEU A 450 3.00 2.01 1.78
CA LEU A 450 3.24 3.07 0.79
C LEU A 450 4.74 3.38 0.65
N ILE A 451 5.45 3.57 1.76
CA ILE A 451 6.90 3.78 1.75
C ILE A 451 7.59 2.56 1.14
N GLY A 452 7.17 1.34 1.51
CA GLY A 452 7.66 0.10 0.93
C GLY A 452 7.43 0.03 -0.59
N GLY A 453 6.24 0.38 -1.08
CA GLY A 453 5.94 0.43 -2.51
C GLY A 453 6.81 1.43 -3.26
N ARG A 454 7.02 2.63 -2.70
CA ARG A 454 7.94 3.63 -3.27
C ARG A 454 9.39 3.15 -3.20
N ALA A 455 9.78 2.39 -2.18
CA ALA A 455 11.10 1.74 -2.12
C ALA A 455 11.30 0.73 -3.25
N TYR A 456 10.26 -0.03 -3.63
CA TYR A 456 10.32 -0.86 -4.84
C TYR A 456 10.49 -0.03 -6.12
N LEU A 457 9.68 1.02 -6.31
CA LEU A 457 9.76 1.87 -7.51
C LEU A 457 11.15 2.51 -7.65
N THR A 458 11.65 3.11 -6.58
CA THR A 458 12.97 3.75 -6.54
C THR A 458 14.13 2.76 -6.70
N ALA A 459 14.01 1.55 -6.15
CA ALA A 459 15.00 0.49 -6.34
C ALA A 459 15.09 0.04 -7.81
N TYR A 460 13.94 -0.25 -8.42
CA TYR A 460 13.89 -0.75 -9.79
C TYR A 460 14.24 0.34 -10.83
N ALA A 461 13.87 1.59 -10.57
CA ALA A 461 14.33 2.74 -11.34
C ALA A 461 15.86 2.80 -11.39
N GLN A 462 16.51 2.60 -10.24
CA GLN A 462 17.97 2.57 -10.07
C GLN A 462 18.60 1.19 -10.36
N ARG A 463 17.85 0.24 -10.94
CA ARG A 463 18.35 -1.08 -11.38
C ARG A 463 18.94 -1.92 -10.23
N PHE A 464 18.32 -1.87 -9.06
CA PHE A 464 18.48 -2.90 -8.03
C PHE A 464 17.12 -3.45 -7.59
N GLY A 465 17.13 -4.42 -6.70
CA GLY A 465 15.95 -5.16 -6.29
C GLY A 465 15.45 -4.80 -4.90
N ALA A 466 14.17 -5.08 -4.67
CA ALA A 466 13.51 -4.93 -3.38
C ALA A 466 12.63 -6.15 -3.09
N THR A 467 12.39 -6.45 -1.81
CA THR A 467 11.38 -7.42 -1.39
C THR A 467 10.81 -7.07 -0.02
N GLY A 468 9.49 -7.07 0.11
CA GLY A 468 8.82 -7.07 1.42
C GLY A 468 9.05 -8.41 2.12
N LEU A 469 9.16 -8.37 3.46
CA LEU A 469 9.38 -9.54 4.30
C LEU A 469 8.47 -9.51 5.53
N THR A 470 8.22 -10.70 6.08
CA THR A 470 7.68 -10.86 7.43
C THR A 470 8.84 -10.98 8.43
N PHE A 471 8.57 -10.76 9.72
CA PHE A 471 9.58 -10.50 10.74
C PHE A 471 9.11 -10.89 12.15
N TYR A 472 10.04 -11.05 13.09
CA TYR A 472 9.74 -11.24 14.52
C TYR A 472 9.51 -9.88 15.19
N ASP A 473 8.24 -9.48 15.40
CA ASP A 473 7.89 -8.08 15.73
C ASP A 473 8.59 -7.56 16.99
N ARG A 474 8.54 -8.32 18.09
CA ARG A 474 9.14 -7.90 19.38
C ARG A 474 10.67 -7.95 19.37
N ASP A 475 11.25 -8.87 18.62
CA ASP A 475 12.71 -9.00 18.51
C ASP A 475 13.29 -7.86 17.66
N VAL A 476 12.56 -7.41 16.63
CA VAL A 476 12.90 -6.20 15.86
C VAL A 476 12.94 -4.98 16.79
N VAL A 477 11.90 -4.76 17.60
CA VAL A 477 11.89 -3.64 18.57
C VAL A 477 13.05 -3.77 19.54
N LYS A 478 13.29 -4.94 20.12
CA LYS A 478 14.39 -5.19 21.06
C LYS A 478 15.76 -4.96 20.43
N PHE A 479 15.96 -5.32 19.17
CA PHE A 479 17.23 -5.20 18.49
C PHE A 479 17.70 -3.74 18.35
N PHE A 480 16.76 -2.84 18.05
CA PHE A 480 17.03 -1.40 17.89
C PHE A 480 16.94 -0.60 19.20
N ALA A 481 16.73 -1.27 20.34
CA ALA A 481 16.69 -0.59 21.64
C ALA A 481 18.08 -0.01 22.00
N PRO A 482 18.14 1.17 22.65
CA PRO A 482 17.01 1.95 23.19
C PRO A 482 16.34 2.90 22.17
N ALA A 483 16.87 3.06 20.95
CA ALA A 483 16.35 4.02 19.97
C ALA A 483 14.91 3.72 19.50
N SER A 484 14.49 2.47 19.57
CA SER A 484 13.13 1.99 19.29
C SER A 484 12.18 2.02 20.49
N ALA A 485 12.58 2.57 21.64
CA ALA A 485 11.74 2.57 22.84
C ALA A 485 10.38 3.25 22.58
N GLY A 486 9.30 2.54 22.92
CA GLY A 486 7.91 3.00 22.70
C GLY A 486 7.43 2.89 21.26
N LEU A 487 8.16 2.17 20.39
CA LEU A 487 7.75 1.89 19.01
C LEU A 487 7.37 0.42 18.84
N ASP A 488 6.47 0.17 17.90
CA ASP A 488 6.05 -1.16 17.44
C ASP A 488 6.53 -1.40 16.01
N ALA A 489 6.97 -2.61 15.70
CA ALA A 489 7.38 -3.00 14.35
C ALA A 489 6.16 -3.25 13.45
N ILE A 490 6.14 -2.59 12.28
CA ILE A 490 4.98 -2.56 11.39
C ILE A 490 5.22 -3.34 10.10
N PHE A 491 6.33 -3.08 9.39
CA PHE A 491 6.61 -3.71 8.09
C PHE A 491 8.13 -3.77 7.84
N VAL A 492 8.59 -4.62 6.92
CA VAL A 492 10.00 -4.77 6.56
C VAL A 492 10.18 -4.85 5.05
N THR A 493 11.16 -4.13 4.52
CA THR A 493 11.57 -4.18 3.11
C THR A 493 13.08 -4.35 3.00
N ALA A 494 13.53 -5.42 2.34
CA ALA A 494 14.93 -5.68 2.04
C ALA A 494 15.31 -5.18 0.64
N LEU A 495 16.54 -4.69 0.49
CA LEU A 495 17.07 -4.04 -0.70
C LEU A 495 18.43 -4.62 -1.09
N GLY A 496 18.67 -4.85 -2.38
CA GLY A 496 19.98 -5.32 -2.84
C GLY A 496 20.01 -5.67 -4.31
N ARG A 497 21.20 -6.03 -4.79
CA ARG A 497 21.38 -6.50 -6.17
C ARG A 497 20.75 -7.88 -6.33
N GLY A 498 19.78 -8.02 -7.24
CA GLY A 498 19.17 -9.31 -7.52
C GLY A 498 20.15 -10.29 -8.14
N ALA A 499 20.07 -11.57 -7.76
CA ALA A 499 20.92 -12.62 -8.36
C ALA A 499 20.66 -12.87 -9.86
N ARG A 500 19.52 -12.39 -10.37
CA ARG A 500 19.27 -12.20 -11.80
C ARG A 500 19.00 -10.71 -12.02
N PRO A 501 19.63 -10.08 -13.02
CA PRO A 501 19.29 -8.72 -13.42
C PRO A 501 17.78 -8.61 -13.60
N SER A 502 17.18 -7.62 -12.96
CA SER A 502 15.75 -7.30 -13.07
C SER A 502 15.45 -6.39 -14.28
N TRP A 503 16.42 -6.22 -15.18
CA TRP A 503 16.43 -5.19 -16.21
C TRP A 503 16.82 -5.71 -17.58
#